data_AF-A0A4D6LD54-F1
#
_entry.id   AF-A0A4D6LD54-F1
#
_cell.length_a   1.000
_cell.length_b   1.000
_cell.length_c   1.000
_cell.angle_alpha   90.00
_cell.angle_beta   90.00
_cell.angle_gamma   90.00
#
_symmetry.space_group_name_H-M   'P 1'
#
loop_
_entity.id
_entity.type
_entity.pdbx_description
1 polymer ?
#
loop_
_entity_poly.entity_id
_entity_poly.type
_entity_poly.pdbx_seq_one_letter_code
_entity_poly.pdbx_strand_id
1 'polypeptide(L)'
;MSQLMQEAWKDLEKKPIWMGEDVWAQLKAYWKSSSFKSKSETNKRNRVAMDGASLHTGGSIPHRLHWKRMKEEKGANPSLTEFYFRTHRRKKDESWVGLHAKLAFDKFEQRKSELTSQSHMENANDGKQSIHEYPSDWDIWIDSVGKKRGRIFGL
;
A
#
# COMPACT_ATOMS: atom_id res chain seq x y z
N MET A 1 -19.30 -5.25 -2.05
CA MET A 1 -20.66 -4.98 -2.57
C MET A 1 -20.85 -5.83 -3.81
N SER A 2 -21.84 -6.73 -3.82
CA SER A 2 -22.07 -7.64 -4.95
C SER A 2 -22.39 -6.85 -6.23
N GLN A 3 -22.07 -7.44 -7.38
CA GLN A 3 -22.34 -6.83 -8.69
C GLN A 3 -23.83 -6.45 -8.85
N LEU A 4 -24.73 -7.32 -8.38
CA LEU A 4 -26.19 -7.09 -8.37
C LEU A 4 -26.59 -5.80 -7.60
N MET A 5 -25.95 -5.53 -6.47
CA MET A 5 -26.22 -4.32 -5.68
C MET A 5 -25.65 -3.06 -6.35
N GLN A 6 -24.54 -3.17 -7.09
CA GLN A 6 -23.98 -2.06 -7.85
C GLN A 6 -24.88 -1.70 -9.03
N GLU A 7 -25.43 -2.70 -9.73
CA GLU A 7 -26.37 -2.50 -10.84
C GLU A 7 -27.67 -1.84 -10.36
N ALA A 8 -28.23 -2.32 -9.24
CA ALA A 8 -29.42 -1.72 -8.63
C ALA A 8 -29.20 -0.26 -8.22
N TRP A 9 -27.98 0.12 -7.82
CA TRP A 9 -27.69 1.51 -7.46
C TRP A 9 -27.62 2.44 -8.69
N LYS A 10 -27.22 1.94 -9.86
CA LYS A 10 -27.09 2.79 -11.06
C LYS A 10 -28.41 3.38 -11.51
N ASP A 11 -29.51 2.67 -11.27
CA ASP A 11 -30.87 3.11 -11.62
C ASP A 11 -31.82 2.85 -10.44
N LEU A 12 -32.08 3.90 -9.67
CA LEU A 12 -32.98 3.84 -8.51
C LEU A 12 -34.47 3.86 -8.89
N GLU A 13 -34.81 4.12 -10.16
CA GLU A 13 -36.19 4.07 -10.66
C GLU A 13 -36.57 2.63 -11.02
N LYS A 14 -35.60 1.83 -11.47
CA LYS A 14 -35.82 0.43 -11.85
C LYS A 14 -35.55 -0.54 -10.69
N LYS A 15 -36.64 -1.04 -10.08
CA LYS A 15 -36.53 -2.10 -9.06
C LYS A 15 -35.96 -3.40 -9.64
N PRO A 16 -34.99 -4.06 -8.97
CA PRO A 16 -34.56 -5.40 -9.33
C PRO A 16 -35.62 -6.48 -9.05
N ILE A 17 -35.76 -7.46 -9.94
CA ILE A 17 -36.75 -8.56 -9.83
C ILE A 17 -36.51 -9.41 -8.56
N TRP A 18 -35.24 -9.60 -8.20
CA TRP A 18 -34.83 -10.42 -7.05
C TRP A 18 -35.05 -9.73 -5.69
N MET A 19 -35.49 -8.47 -5.67
CA MET A 19 -35.67 -7.70 -4.44
C MET A 19 -37.15 -7.41 -4.17
N GLY A 20 -37.60 -7.68 -2.95
CA GLY A 20 -38.94 -7.31 -2.48
C GLY A 20 -39.15 -5.79 -2.47
N GLU A 21 -40.40 -5.35 -2.63
CA GLU A 21 -40.75 -3.93 -2.72
C GLU A 21 -40.37 -3.15 -1.46
N ASP A 22 -40.67 -3.70 -0.28
CA ASP A 22 -40.39 -3.04 1.00
C ASP A 22 -38.89 -2.83 1.24
N VAL A 23 -38.09 -3.83 0.87
CA VAL A 23 -36.62 -3.76 0.96
C VAL A 23 -36.08 -2.73 -0.02
N TRP A 24 -36.62 -2.69 -1.23
CA TRP A 24 -36.23 -1.71 -2.24
C TRP A 24 -36.56 -0.28 -1.81
N ALA A 25 -37.75 -0.05 -1.26
CA ALA A 25 -38.16 1.24 -0.73
C ALA A 25 -37.22 1.73 0.39
N GLN A 26 -36.87 0.85 1.33
CA GLN A 26 -35.94 1.15 2.41
C GLN A 26 -34.52 1.46 1.90
N LEU A 27 -33.99 0.67 0.97
CA LEU A 27 -32.67 0.91 0.38
C LEU A 27 -32.62 2.21 -0.42
N LYS A 28 -33.64 2.48 -1.24
CA LYS A 28 -33.77 3.77 -1.94
C LYS A 28 -33.77 4.95 -0.97
N ALA A 29 -34.55 4.87 0.11
CA ALA A 29 -34.60 5.93 1.12
C ALA A 29 -33.22 6.12 1.79
N TYR A 30 -32.56 5.02 2.16
CA TYR A 30 -31.23 5.06 2.77
C TYR A 30 -30.18 5.67 1.82
N TRP A 31 -30.13 5.26 0.55
CA TRP A 31 -29.19 5.80 -0.42
C TRP A 31 -29.47 7.26 -0.79
N LYS A 32 -30.74 7.69 -0.74
CA LYS A 32 -31.11 9.10 -0.93
C LYS A 32 -30.81 9.97 0.31
N SER A 33 -30.60 9.37 1.48
CA SER A 33 -30.32 10.10 2.72
C SER A 33 -29.05 10.96 2.64
N SER A 34 -29.06 12.09 3.35
CA SER A 34 -27.92 13.01 3.44
C SER A 34 -26.68 12.33 4.05
N SER A 35 -26.90 11.48 5.07
CA SER A 35 -25.83 10.74 5.75
C SER A 35 -25.07 9.82 4.78
N PHE A 36 -25.78 9.06 3.95
CA PHE A 36 -25.19 8.16 2.97
C PHE A 36 -24.44 8.94 1.88
N LYS A 37 -25.06 10.00 1.33
CA LYS A 37 -24.42 10.85 0.32
C LYS A 37 -23.13 11.49 0.84
N SER A 38 -23.13 12.02 2.06
CA SER A 38 -21.94 12.60 2.70
C SER A 38 -20.83 11.57 2.88
N LYS A 39 -21.17 10.35 3.32
CA LYS A 39 -20.22 9.24 3.44
C LYS A 39 -19.68 8.80 2.08
N SER A 40 -20.53 8.72 1.06
CA SER A 40 -20.16 8.36 -0.31
C SER A 40 -19.18 9.37 -0.92
N GLU A 41 -19.48 10.67 -0.81
CA GLU A 41 -18.62 11.75 -1.31
C GLU A 41 -17.29 11.83 -0.56
N THR A 42 -17.30 11.65 0.75
CA THR A 42 -16.07 11.54 1.54
C THR A 42 -15.23 10.35 1.09
N ASN A 43 -15.84 9.18 0.89
CA ASN A 43 -15.14 8.01 0.38
C ASN A 43 -14.60 8.21 -1.05
N LYS A 44 -15.33 8.92 -1.91
CA LYS A 44 -14.89 9.29 -3.26
C LYS A 44 -13.68 10.20 -3.20
N ARG A 45 -13.73 11.27 -2.40
CA ARG A 45 -12.59 12.16 -2.15
C ARG A 45 -11.39 11.42 -1.60
N ASN A 46 -11.58 10.51 -0.64
CA ASN A 46 -10.49 9.69 -0.09
C ASN A 46 -9.86 8.78 -1.16
N ARG A 47 -10.66 8.15 -2.04
CA ARG A 47 -10.11 7.33 -3.13
C ARG A 47 -9.27 8.15 -4.11
N VAL A 48 -9.73 9.35 -4.46
CA VAL A 48 -8.99 10.27 -5.35
C VAL A 48 -7.74 10.79 -4.67
N ALA A 49 -7.84 11.26 -3.42
CA ALA A 49 -6.72 11.81 -2.66
C ALA A 49 -5.64 10.76 -2.36
N MET A 50 -6.01 9.48 -2.27
CA MET A 50 -5.04 8.41 -2.10
C MET A 50 -4.26 8.11 -3.38
N ASP A 51 -4.68 8.55 -4.57
CA ASP A 51 -3.96 8.44 -5.86
C ASP A 51 -3.14 7.14 -6.07
N GLY A 52 -3.76 6.00 -5.73
CA GLY A 52 -3.09 4.70 -5.85
C GLY A 52 -1.91 4.46 -4.90
N ALA A 53 -1.71 5.28 -3.87
CA ALA A 53 -0.63 5.20 -2.90
C ALA A 53 -0.61 3.88 -2.08
N SER A 54 -1.68 3.08 -2.13
CA SER A 54 -1.76 1.77 -1.47
C SER A 54 -1.81 0.59 -2.46
N LEU A 55 -1.54 0.83 -3.75
CA LEU A 55 -1.54 -0.22 -4.76
C LEU A 55 -0.37 -1.19 -4.55
N HIS A 56 -0.67 -2.48 -4.60
CA HIS A 56 0.29 -3.59 -4.55
C HIS A 56 -0.32 -4.80 -5.29
N THR A 57 0.53 -5.74 -5.73
CA THR A 57 0.15 -6.96 -6.47
C THR A 57 -0.05 -8.19 -5.57
N GLY A 58 0.07 -8.02 -4.24
CA GLY A 58 -0.08 -9.09 -3.26
C GLY A 58 -1.51 -9.63 -3.11
N GLY A 59 -2.52 -8.90 -3.60
CA GLY A 59 -3.92 -9.30 -3.54
C GLY A 59 -4.46 -9.29 -2.10
N SER A 60 -5.32 -10.25 -1.76
CA SER A 60 -5.89 -10.41 -0.41
C SER A 60 -4.95 -11.15 0.57
N ILE A 61 -3.79 -11.61 0.10
CA ILE A 61 -2.84 -12.37 0.91
C ILE A 61 -2.01 -11.40 1.76
N PRO A 62 -1.92 -11.61 3.10
CA PRO A 62 -1.11 -10.76 3.96
C PRO A 62 0.38 -10.78 3.58
N HIS A 63 1.05 -9.63 3.71
CA HIS A 63 2.49 -9.49 3.44
C HIS A 63 3.36 -10.48 4.22
N ARG A 64 3.05 -10.77 5.49
CA ARG A 64 3.77 -11.80 6.28
C ARG A 64 3.73 -13.19 5.61
N LEU A 65 2.62 -13.53 4.96
CA LEU A 65 2.51 -14.81 4.26
C LEU A 65 3.27 -14.79 2.93
N HIS A 66 3.27 -13.68 2.20
CA HIS A 66 4.15 -13.49 1.04
C HIS A 66 5.62 -13.61 1.43
N TRP A 67 6.03 -13.00 2.54
CA TRP A 67 7.40 -13.08 3.06
C TRP A 67 7.78 -14.53 3.39
N LYS A 68 6.91 -15.25 4.11
CA LYS A 68 7.12 -16.66 4.46
C LYS A 68 7.31 -17.52 3.21
N ARG A 69 6.42 -17.38 2.22
CA ARG A 69 6.52 -18.12 0.95
C ARG A 69 7.80 -17.80 0.19
N MET A 70 8.18 -16.54 0.13
CA MET A 70 9.43 -16.13 -0.53
C MET A 70 10.67 -16.69 0.18
N LYS A 71 10.65 -16.76 1.51
CA LYS A 71 11.71 -17.41 2.29
C LYS A 71 11.81 -18.90 1.97
N GLU A 72 10.68 -19.59 1.87
CA GLU A 72 10.61 -21.02 1.50
C GLU A 72 11.09 -21.25 0.06
N GLU A 73 10.67 -20.42 -0.88
CA GLU A 73 11.08 -20.47 -2.31
C GLU A 73 12.59 -20.22 -2.49
N LYS A 74 13.16 -19.26 -1.74
CA LYS A 74 14.57 -18.87 -1.84
C LYS A 74 15.49 -19.77 -1.00
N GLY A 75 14.97 -20.43 0.04
CA GLY A 75 15.77 -21.14 1.04
C GLY A 75 16.53 -20.22 2.01
N ALA A 76 16.33 -18.91 1.92
CA ALA A 76 16.98 -17.89 2.75
C ALA A 76 16.03 -16.73 3.04
N ASN A 77 16.34 -15.90 4.05
CA ASN A 77 15.54 -14.70 4.31
C ASN A 77 15.61 -13.76 3.09
N PRO A 78 14.47 -13.31 2.54
CA PRO A 78 14.45 -12.30 1.51
C PRO A 78 15.02 -10.96 2.00
N SER A 79 15.56 -10.16 1.09
CA SER A 79 15.85 -8.77 1.38
C SER A 79 14.58 -7.92 1.32
N LEU A 80 14.61 -6.74 1.93
CA LEU A 80 13.52 -5.76 1.80
C LEU A 80 13.25 -5.44 0.33
N THR A 81 14.30 -5.19 -0.46
CA THR A 81 14.21 -4.86 -1.88
C THR A 81 13.54 -5.97 -2.69
N GLU A 82 13.94 -7.22 -2.49
CA GLU A 82 13.32 -8.38 -3.15
C GLU A 82 11.84 -8.49 -2.80
N PHE A 83 11.51 -8.34 -1.52
CA PHE A 83 10.13 -8.39 -1.05
C PHE A 83 9.28 -7.27 -1.64
N TYR A 84 9.82 -6.05 -1.65
CA TYR A 84 9.14 -4.88 -2.17
C TYR A 84 8.90 -5.02 -3.68
N PHE A 85 9.89 -5.45 -4.45
CA PHE A 85 9.73 -5.70 -5.89
C PHE A 85 8.68 -6.77 -6.17
N ARG A 86 8.65 -7.86 -5.41
CA ARG A 86 7.65 -8.91 -5.59
C ARG A 86 6.21 -8.43 -5.42
N THR A 87 6.00 -7.45 -4.54
CA THR A 87 4.68 -6.95 -4.13
C THR A 87 4.29 -5.63 -4.79
N HIS A 88 5.25 -4.87 -5.32
CA HIS A 88 5.03 -3.52 -5.89
C HIS A 88 5.52 -3.38 -7.34
N ARG A 89 6.00 -4.45 -7.96
CA ARG A 89 6.20 -4.55 -9.41
C ARG A 89 5.26 -5.59 -10.01
N ARG A 90 4.88 -5.37 -11.27
CA ARG A 90 4.02 -6.26 -12.04
C ARG A 90 4.85 -7.43 -12.57
N LYS A 91 4.35 -8.66 -12.49
CA LYS A 91 5.12 -9.86 -12.91
C LYS A 91 5.43 -9.92 -14.41
N LYS A 92 4.64 -9.26 -15.26
CA LYS A 92 4.72 -9.41 -16.72
C LYS A 92 5.88 -8.63 -17.33
N ASP A 93 6.06 -7.40 -16.87
CA ASP A 93 6.97 -6.40 -17.43
C ASP A 93 7.87 -5.76 -16.37
N GLU A 94 7.73 -6.22 -15.11
CA GLU A 94 8.39 -5.66 -13.95
C GLU A 94 8.20 -4.15 -13.77
N SER A 95 7.13 -3.56 -14.32
CA SER A 95 6.85 -2.15 -14.11
C SER A 95 6.28 -1.92 -12.72
N TRP A 96 6.46 -0.70 -12.19
CA TRP A 96 5.87 -0.32 -10.91
C TRP A 96 4.35 -0.37 -10.94
N VAL A 97 3.73 -0.80 -9.84
CA VAL A 97 2.27 -0.81 -9.71
C VAL A 97 1.65 0.59 -9.76
N GLY A 98 2.42 1.61 -9.36
CA GLY A 98 2.05 3.02 -9.44
C GLY A 98 3.22 3.94 -9.08
N LEU A 99 3.05 5.24 -9.34
CA LEU A 99 4.06 6.27 -9.10
C LEU A 99 4.53 6.30 -7.64
N HIS A 100 3.59 6.21 -6.70
CA HIS A 100 3.88 6.21 -5.27
C HIS A 100 4.79 5.06 -4.81
N ALA A 101 4.62 3.88 -5.40
CA ALA A 101 5.45 2.72 -5.08
C ALA A 101 6.91 2.95 -5.50
N LYS A 102 7.10 3.54 -6.69
CA LYS A 102 8.42 3.96 -7.19
C LYS A 102 9.03 5.03 -6.29
N LEU A 103 8.30 6.11 -6.03
CA LEU A 103 8.81 7.23 -5.21
C LEU A 103 9.21 6.81 -3.80
N ALA A 104 8.47 5.88 -3.17
CA ALA A 104 8.83 5.33 -1.88
C ALA A 104 10.17 4.57 -1.93
N PHE A 105 10.38 3.77 -2.98
CA PHE A 105 11.62 3.05 -3.19
C PHE A 105 12.80 3.96 -3.51
N ASP A 106 12.59 4.97 -4.38
CA ASP A 106 13.62 5.95 -4.72
C ASP A 106 14.10 6.71 -3.47
N LYS A 107 13.20 7.09 -2.56
CA LYS A 107 13.56 7.73 -1.28
C LYS A 107 14.39 6.83 -0.39
N PHE A 108 14.02 5.54 -0.30
CA PHE A 108 14.78 4.55 0.45
C PHE A 108 16.21 4.40 -0.09
N GLU A 109 16.37 4.25 -1.41
CA GLU A 109 17.69 4.12 -2.04
C GLU A 109 18.52 5.40 -1.85
N GLN A 110 17.90 6.58 -1.97
CA GLN A 110 18.57 7.85 -1.70
C GLN A 110 19.08 7.89 -0.26
N ARG A 111 18.22 7.57 0.72
CA ARG A 111 18.59 7.58 2.14
C ARG A 111 19.71 6.60 2.46
N LYS A 112 19.65 5.40 1.86
CA LYS A 112 20.69 4.37 1.99
C LYS A 112 22.04 4.84 1.44
N SER A 113 22.04 5.53 0.29
CA SER A 113 23.24 6.10 -0.32
C SER A 113 23.85 7.23 0.52
N GLU A 114 23.01 8.12 1.08
CA GLU A 114 23.44 9.20 1.97
C GLU A 114 24.15 8.64 3.22
N LEU A 115 23.56 7.64 3.87
CA LEU A 115 24.14 7.00 5.06
C LEU A 115 25.48 6.30 4.75
N THR A 116 25.55 5.59 3.61
CA THR A 116 26.79 4.96 3.16
C THR A 116 27.89 6.00 2.96
N SER A 117 27.56 7.14 2.32
CA SER A 117 28.52 8.22 2.04
C SER A 117 29.00 8.91 3.32
N GLN A 118 28.11 9.17 4.28
CA GLN A 118 28.46 9.75 5.58
C GLN A 118 29.41 8.84 6.37
N SER A 119 29.15 7.54 6.40
CA SER A 119 30.01 6.57 7.08
C SER A 119 31.43 6.52 6.49
N HIS A 120 31.58 6.70 5.18
CA HIS A 120 32.88 6.75 4.52
C HIS A 120 33.69 8.01 4.87
N MET A 121 33.01 9.16 5.08
CA MET A 121 33.68 10.41 5.44
C MET A 121 34.11 10.45 6.92
N GLU A 122 33.34 9.86 7.82
CA GLU A 122 33.67 9.79 9.26
C GLU A 122 34.88 8.88 9.52
N ASN A 123 34.96 7.74 8.83
CA ASN A 123 36.10 6.80 8.94
C ASN A 123 37.41 7.37 8.35
N ALA A 124 37.36 8.43 7.55
CA ALA A 124 38.56 9.08 6.99
C ALA A 124 39.17 10.13 7.92
N ASN A 125 38.41 10.60 8.93
CA ASN A 125 38.78 11.80 9.72
C ASN A 125 39.14 11.50 11.18
N ASP A 126 38.78 10.33 11.72
CA ASP A 126 39.19 9.91 13.05
C ASP A 126 39.54 8.41 13.01
N GLY A 127 40.79 8.06 13.28
CA GLY A 127 41.32 6.68 13.21
C GLY A 127 40.75 5.72 14.27
N LYS A 128 39.58 6.02 14.83
CA LYS A 128 38.81 5.17 15.72
C LYS A 128 37.59 4.65 14.97
N GLN A 129 37.58 3.34 14.72
CA GLN A 129 36.36 2.62 14.36
C GLN A 129 35.34 2.77 15.48
N SER A 130 34.48 3.79 15.38
CA SER A 130 33.25 3.81 16.17
C SER A 130 32.39 2.67 15.64
N ILE A 131 31.96 1.77 16.54
CA ILE A 131 30.96 0.75 16.22
C ILE A 131 29.62 1.49 16.11
N HIS A 132 29.46 2.35 15.10
CA HIS A 132 28.16 2.86 14.75
C HIS A 132 27.47 1.73 13.97
N GLU A 133 26.57 1.02 14.63
CA GLU A 133 25.78 -0.02 13.98
C GLU A 133 25.05 0.59 12.79
N TYR A 134 25.37 0.11 11.58
CA TYR A 134 24.75 0.62 10.37
C TYR A 134 23.26 0.24 10.42
N PRO A 135 22.33 1.19 10.25
CA PRO A 135 20.90 0.90 10.34
C PRO A 135 20.50 -0.21 9.37
N SER A 136 19.61 -1.11 9.79
CA SER A 136 19.12 -2.14 8.89
C SER A 136 18.32 -1.52 7.74
N ASP A 137 18.23 -2.21 6.59
CA ASP A 137 17.39 -1.75 5.47
C ASP A 137 15.94 -1.47 5.91
N TRP A 138 15.43 -2.19 6.91
CA TRP A 138 14.11 -1.96 7.48
C TRP A 138 14.00 -0.63 8.23
N ASP A 139 15.02 -0.26 8.99
CA ASP A 139 15.05 1.01 9.72
C ASP A 139 15.15 2.18 8.75
N ILE A 140 16.01 2.07 7.74
CA ILE A 140 16.15 3.06 6.66
C ILE A 140 14.81 3.23 5.92
N TRP A 141 14.11 2.13 5.64
CA TRP A 141 12.80 2.20 4.99
C TRP A 141 11.78 2.94 5.85
N ILE A 142 11.67 2.57 7.13
CA ILE A 142 10.73 3.21 8.07
C ILE A 142 11.00 4.71 8.18
N ASP A 143 12.27 5.12 8.26
CA ASP A 143 12.68 6.53 8.24
C ASP A 143 12.28 7.23 6.92
N SER A 144 12.49 6.56 5.79
CA SER A 144 12.25 7.12 4.45
C SER A 144 10.78 7.33 4.10
N VAL A 145 9.91 6.37 4.46
CA VAL A 145 8.49 6.40 4.05
C VAL A 145 7.54 6.75 5.19
N GLY A 146 8.02 6.66 6.44
CA GLY A 146 7.26 6.97 7.63
C GLY A 146 6.23 5.91 8.04
N LYS A 147 5.62 6.15 9.20
CA LYS A 147 4.61 5.28 9.83
C LYS A 147 3.37 6.08 10.18
N LYS A 148 2.19 5.55 9.85
CA LYS A 148 0.90 6.18 10.19
C LYS A 148 -0.03 5.17 10.84
N ARG A 149 -0.51 5.48 12.06
CA ARG A 149 -1.42 4.61 12.83
C ARG A 149 -0.93 3.16 12.93
N GLY A 150 0.36 2.97 13.21
CA GLY A 150 0.95 1.63 13.34
C GLY A 150 1.35 0.96 12.02
N ARG A 151 0.98 1.52 10.86
CA ARG A 151 1.24 0.93 9.53
C ARG A 151 2.39 1.65 8.84
N ILE A 152 3.27 0.88 8.20
CA ILE A 152 4.37 1.39 7.41
C ILE A 152 3.86 1.58 5.98
N PHE A 153 4.27 2.65 5.32
CA PHE A 153 3.84 2.86 3.94
C PHE A 153 4.41 1.77 3.02
N GLY A 154 3.55 1.16 2.19
CA GLY A 154 3.92 0.08 1.29
C GLY A 154 4.15 -1.29 1.94
N LEU A 155 3.98 -1.46 3.26
CA LEU A 155 4.29 -2.72 3.97
C LEU A 155 3.23 -3.11 5.02
#